data_AF-A0A0A0HNS6-F1
#
_entry.id   AF-A0A0A0HNS6-F1
#
_cell.length_a   1.000
_cell.length_b   1.000
_cell.length_c   1.000
_cell.angle_alpha   90.00
_cell.angle_beta   90.00
_cell.angle_gamma   90.00
#
_symmetry.space_group_name_H-M   'P 1'
#
loop_
_entity.id
_entity.type
_entity.pdbx_description
1 polymer ?
#
loop_
_entity_poly.entity_id
_entity_poly.type
_entity_poly.pdbx_seq_one_letter_code
_entity_poly.pdbx_strand_id
1 'polypeptide(L)'
;MLRNDQLDQWDRENFFHPSTHLAQFARGEAPNRVIKTGSGSHIEDRDGNRLLDAFAGLYCVNVGYGRQEIAEAIAAQARELAYYHAYVGHGTEASITLAKMVLDRAPAHMSKVYFGLSGSDANETNVKLIWYYNNILGRPEKKKIISRWRGYHGSGLMTGSLTGLELFHKKFDLPLAQVIHTEAPYYFRRANLDQTEAQFVAHCVAELEALIAREGADTIAAFIGEPVLGTGGIVPPPAGYWAAIQEVLAKHDILLVADEVVTGFGRLGTMFGSDHYGMKPDLITIAKGLTSAYAPLSGSIVSDRMWKVLEQGTDENGPIGHGWTYSAHPIGAAAGVANLKLLDDLNLIANNREVGGYLNRGMAEALGAHAHVGEVRGEGMLCAVEFVKDRDDRVFFEAADKVGPQVSAALAATGVIARAMPQGDILGFAPPFCLTKSEADEVIHKTTKAVQSVLG
;
A
#
# COMPACT_ATOMS: atom_id res chain seq x y z
N MET A 1 -6.48 39.46 -13.19
CA MET A 1 -7.06 39.67 -11.85
C MET A 1 -5.95 39.50 -10.83
N LEU A 2 -5.74 40.46 -9.94
CA LEU A 2 -4.82 40.27 -8.82
C LEU A 2 -5.35 39.11 -7.97
N ARG A 3 -4.65 37.97 -7.94
CA ARG A 3 -4.96 36.84 -7.07
C ARG A 3 -4.57 37.27 -5.65
N ASN A 4 -5.49 37.90 -4.91
CA ASN A 4 -5.34 38.16 -3.48
C ASN A 4 -5.58 36.88 -2.66
N ASP A 5 -4.96 35.77 -3.08
CA ASP A 5 -5.02 34.49 -2.39
C ASP A 5 -3.62 34.11 -1.96
N GLN A 6 -3.25 34.63 -0.79
CA GLN A 6 -1.92 34.47 -0.21
C GLN A 6 -1.55 33.00 0.02
N LEU A 7 -2.52 32.13 0.30
CA LEU A 7 -2.25 30.72 0.53
C LEU A 7 -1.87 30.00 -0.77
N ASP A 8 -2.58 30.26 -1.88
CA ASP A 8 -2.20 29.72 -3.20
C ASP A 8 -0.81 30.21 -3.64
N GLN A 9 -0.49 31.47 -3.34
CA GLN A 9 0.84 32.01 -3.62
C GLN A 9 1.92 31.29 -2.79
N TRP A 10 1.75 31.21 -1.47
CA TRP A 10 2.72 30.56 -0.59
C TRP A 10 2.92 29.08 -0.93
N ASP A 11 1.84 28.39 -1.30
CA ASP A 11 1.85 27.01 -1.75
C ASP A 11 2.80 26.82 -2.95
N ARG A 12 2.62 27.64 -3.99
CA ARG A 12 3.44 27.55 -5.22
C ARG A 12 4.88 27.99 -5.04
N GLU A 13 5.10 28.99 -4.19
CA GLU A 13 6.43 29.58 -3.97
C GLU A 13 7.28 28.77 -2.99
N ASN A 14 6.66 28.05 -2.04
CA ASN A 14 7.38 27.51 -0.89
C ASN A 14 7.16 26.00 -0.65
N PHE A 15 6.10 25.38 -1.20
CA PHE A 15 5.80 23.98 -0.91
C PHE A 15 6.20 23.03 -2.07
N PHE A 16 7.23 22.21 -1.83
CA PHE A 16 7.56 21.07 -2.68
C PHE A 16 6.63 19.89 -2.37
N HIS A 17 5.55 19.77 -3.14
CA HIS A 17 4.60 18.66 -3.04
C HIS A 17 5.18 17.31 -3.52
N PRO A 18 4.82 16.20 -2.86
CA PRO A 18 5.15 14.86 -3.34
C PRO A 18 4.38 14.54 -4.64
N SER A 19 5.01 13.81 -5.56
CA SER A 19 4.37 13.29 -6.79
C SER A 19 3.66 14.36 -7.64
N THR A 20 4.23 15.56 -7.73
CA THR A 20 3.66 16.70 -8.47
C THR A 20 4.60 17.16 -9.59
N HIS A 21 4.05 17.62 -10.71
CA HIS A 21 4.87 18.25 -11.75
C HIS A 21 5.38 19.61 -11.26
N LEU A 22 6.62 19.65 -10.76
CA LEU A 22 7.20 20.80 -10.03
C LEU A 22 7.09 22.13 -10.79
N ALA A 23 7.53 22.17 -12.05
CA ALA A 23 7.56 23.42 -12.80
C ALA A 23 6.15 23.95 -13.13
N GLN A 24 5.25 23.09 -13.61
CA GLN A 24 3.86 23.46 -13.88
C GLN A 24 3.14 23.96 -12.62
N PHE A 25 3.36 23.30 -11.47
CA PHE A 25 2.73 23.71 -10.22
C PHE A 25 3.25 25.08 -9.75
N ALA A 26 4.57 25.26 -9.68
CA ALA A 26 5.21 26.50 -9.26
C ALA A 26 4.86 27.69 -10.18
N ARG A 27 4.70 27.46 -11.49
CA ARG A 27 4.33 28.49 -12.48
C ARG A 27 2.83 28.77 -12.58
N GLY A 28 1.99 28.09 -11.82
CA GLY A 28 0.53 28.30 -11.88
C GLY A 28 -0.17 27.61 -13.05
N GLU A 29 0.52 26.74 -13.78
CA GLU A 29 -0.01 26.01 -14.95
C GLU A 29 -0.85 24.79 -14.53
N ALA A 30 -0.48 24.14 -13.41
CA ALA A 30 -1.25 23.06 -12.82
C ALA A 30 -2.20 23.58 -11.72
N PRO A 31 -3.42 23.03 -11.61
CA PRO A 31 -4.36 23.39 -10.56
C PRO A 31 -3.82 22.96 -9.19
N ASN A 32 -4.22 23.68 -8.14
CA ASN A 32 -4.06 23.26 -6.76
C ASN A 32 -5.44 23.03 -6.12
N ARG A 33 -5.47 22.32 -4.99
CA ARG A 33 -6.68 22.13 -4.18
C ARG A 33 -6.28 22.05 -2.72
N VAL A 34 -6.90 22.89 -1.89
CA VAL A 34 -6.65 22.93 -0.44
C VAL A 34 -7.82 22.27 0.28
N ILE A 35 -7.58 21.10 0.88
CA ILE A 35 -8.60 20.36 1.63
C ILE A 35 -8.74 20.97 3.04
N LYS A 36 -9.99 21.17 3.48
CA LYS A 36 -10.30 21.84 4.75
C LYS A 36 -10.80 20.87 5.83
N THR A 37 -11.71 19.97 5.48
CA THR A 37 -12.33 19.05 6.45
C THR A 37 -12.84 17.78 5.75
N GLY A 38 -13.35 16.82 6.53
CA GLY A 38 -14.00 15.62 6.00
C GLY A 38 -14.83 14.91 7.07
N SER A 39 -15.80 14.12 6.63
CA SER A 39 -16.67 13.30 7.48
C SER A 39 -17.12 12.05 6.74
N GLY A 40 -16.99 10.88 7.39
CA GLY A 40 -17.32 9.59 6.78
C GLY A 40 -16.46 9.33 5.54
N SER A 41 -17.09 9.14 4.38
CA SER A 41 -16.40 8.92 3.11
C SER A 41 -16.15 10.21 2.31
N HIS A 42 -16.49 11.38 2.85
CA HIS A 42 -16.45 12.65 2.12
C HIS A 42 -15.38 13.60 2.66
N ILE A 43 -14.80 14.39 1.76
CA ILE A 43 -13.93 15.54 2.06
C ILE A 43 -14.55 16.82 1.51
N GLU A 44 -14.14 17.97 2.06
CA GLU A 44 -14.53 19.29 1.61
C GLU A 44 -13.28 20.17 1.45
N ASP A 45 -13.14 20.81 0.29
CA ASP A 45 -12.09 21.80 0.07
C ASP A 45 -12.44 23.17 0.67
N ARG A 46 -11.49 24.10 0.69
CA ARG A 46 -11.70 25.43 1.28
C ARG A 46 -12.77 26.27 0.58
N ASP A 47 -13.13 25.91 -0.65
CA ASP A 47 -14.13 26.60 -1.47
C ASP A 47 -15.53 26.00 -1.28
N GLY A 48 -15.66 24.98 -0.41
CA GLY A 48 -16.93 24.31 -0.07
C GLY A 48 -17.29 23.18 -1.02
N ASN A 49 -16.39 22.76 -1.92
CA ASN A 49 -16.67 21.63 -2.80
C ASN A 49 -16.57 20.33 -2.00
N ARG A 50 -17.71 19.66 -1.84
CA ARG A 50 -17.81 18.36 -1.20
C ARG A 50 -17.57 17.25 -2.20
N LEU A 51 -16.65 16.34 -1.88
CA LEU A 51 -16.21 15.25 -2.74
C LEU A 51 -16.34 13.92 -2.00
N LEU A 52 -16.93 12.92 -2.64
CA LEU A 52 -16.89 11.53 -2.18
C LEU A 52 -15.50 10.98 -2.49
N ASP A 53 -14.72 10.67 -1.45
CA ASP A 53 -13.38 10.12 -1.60
C ASP A 53 -13.44 8.59 -1.72
N ALA A 54 -13.50 8.12 -2.96
CA ALA A 54 -13.48 6.68 -3.25
C ALA A 54 -12.06 6.09 -3.23
N PHE A 55 -11.07 6.78 -2.64
CA PHE A 55 -9.68 6.34 -2.54
C PHE A 55 -9.09 6.40 -1.11
N ALA A 56 -9.85 6.93 -0.14
CA ALA A 56 -9.47 7.05 1.27
C ALA A 56 -8.09 7.73 1.44
N GLY A 57 -7.91 8.88 0.82
CA GLY A 57 -6.64 9.60 0.69
C GLY A 57 -5.67 8.86 -0.23
N LEU A 58 -4.93 7.91 0.34
CA LEU A 58 -4.04 7.00 -0.38
C LEU A 58 -4.13 5.61 0.25
N TYR A 59 -5.28 4.94 0.10
CA TYR A 59 -5.56 3.62 0.70
C TYR A 59 -5.48 3.62 2.24
N CYS A 60 -5.67 4.77 2.90
CA CYS A 60 -5.25 4.92 4.29
C CYS A 60 -6.36 5.32 5.25
N VAL A 61 -7.34 6.16 4.87
CA VAL A 61 -8.39 6.63 5.80
C VAL A 61 -9.48 5.56 5.97
N ASN A 62 -9.10 4.38 6.49
CA ASN A 62 -9.93 3.18 6.52
C ASN A 62 -11.21 3.37 7.35
N VAL A 63 -11.12 3.97 8.54
CA VAL A 63 -12.28 4.21 9.40
C VAL A 63 -13.13 5.41 8.98
N GLY A 64 -12.74 6.12 7.91
CA GLY A 64 -13.39 7.36 7.45
C GLY A 64 -12.88 8.61 8.16
N TYR A 65 -13.27 9.76 7.63
CA TYR A 65 -12.89 11.09 8.08
C TYR A 65 -13.70 11.56 9.29
N GLY A 66 -13.13 12.49 10.07
CA GLY A 66 -13.84 13.23 11.11
C GLY A 66 -14.08 12.47 12.43
N ARG A 67 -13.39 11.35 12.67
CA ARG A 67 -13.51 10.55 13.91
C ARG A 67 -12.98 11.32 15.12
N GLN A 68 -13.90 11.85 15.93
CA GLN A 68 -13.56 12.59 17.14
C GLN A 68 -12.92 11.67 18.18
N GLU A 69 -13.28 10.39 18.20
CA GLU A 69 -12.72 9.39 19.11
C GLU A 69 -11.19 9.28 18.95
N ILE A 70 -10.69 9.33 17.71
CA ILE A 70 -9.25 9.30 17.42
C ILE A 70 -8.61 10.66 17.69
N ALA A 71 -9.28 11.75 17.32
CA ALA A 71 -8.78 13.11 17.57
C ALA A 71 -8.62 13.41 19.07
N GLU A 72 -9.59 12.97 19.89
CA GLU A 72 -9.57 13.11 21.35
C GLU A 72 -8.48 12.24 21.98
N ALA A 73 -8.28 11.01 21.50
CA ALA A 73 -7.18 10.16 21.96
C ALA A 73 -5.80 10.78 21.67
N ILE A 74 -5.62 11.36 20.48
CA ILE A 74 -4.42 12.14 20.11
C ILE A 74 -4.25 13.33 21.05
N ALA A 75 -5.31 14.12 21.25
CA ALA A 75 -5.26 15.32 22.08
C ALA A 75 -4.97 14.99 23.56
N ALA A 76 -5.52 13.91 24.09
CA ALA A 76 -5.25 13.43 25.44
C ALA A 76 -3.76 13.06 25.60
N GLN A 77 -3.23 12.21 24.70
CA GLN A 77 -1.82 11.82 24.75
C GLN A 77 -0.88 13.02 24.59
N ALA A 78 -1.22 13.98 23.72
CA ALA A 78 -0.41 15.19 23.54
C ALA A 78 -0.34 16.07 24.79
N ARG A 79 -1.43 16.14 25.58
CA ARG A 79 -1.47 16.88 26.85
C ARG A 79 -0.70 16.17 27.96
N GLU A 80 -0.80 14.85 28.02
CA GLU A 80 -0.12 14.06 29.05
C GLU A 80 1.39 13.95 28.79
N LEU A 81 1.75 13.45 27.60
CA LEU A 81 3.13 13.35 27.15
C LEU A 81 3.17 13.26 25.63
N ALA A 82 3.43 14.39 24.97
CA ALA A 82 3.54 14.42 23.52
C ALA A 82 4.67 13.52 23.01
N TYR A 83 5.83 13.54 23.67
CA TYR A 83 7.01 12.78 23.24
C TYR A 83 7.97 12.47 24.38
N TYR A 84 8.44 11.22 24.39
CA TYR A 84 9.71 10.78 24.94
C TYR A 84 10.21 9.62 24.06
N HIS A 85 11.51 9.33 24.07
CA HIS A 85 12.06 8.29 23.19
C HIS A 85 11.72 6.86 23.67
N ALA A 86 11.74 5.89 22.76
CA ALA A 86 11.64 4.46 23.08
C ALA A 86 13.00 3.71 23.09
N TYR A 87 14.11 4.45 23.19
CA TYR A 87 15.45 3.86 23.22
C TYR A 87 15.72 3.17 24.55
N VAL A 88 16.58 2.14 24.55
CA VAL A 88 17.09 1.45 25.75
C VAL A 88 15.97 0.98 26.69
N GLY A 89 14.92 0.36 26.13
CA GLY A 89 13.82 -0.22 26.91
C GLY A 89 12.81 0.77 27.48
N HIS A 90 12.90 2.06 27.14
CA HIS A 90 11.84 3.02 27.46
C HIS A 90 10.62 2.80 26.57
N GLY A 91 9.46 3.25 27.04
CA GLY A 91 8.21 3.20 26.30
C GLY A 91 7.13 4.03 26.98
N THR A 92 5.96 4.02 26.38
CA THR A 92 4.73 4.61 26.93
C THR A 92 3.64 3.56 27.02
N GLU A 93 2.64 3.80 27.86
CA GLU A 93 1.48 2.90 27.93
C GLU A 93 0.84 2.72 26.55
N ALA A 94 0.70 3.81 25.77
CA ALA A 94 0.13 3.76 24.43
C ALA A 94 0.94 2.88 23.47
N SER A 95 2.28 2.99 23.46
CA SER A 95 3.13 2.19 22.56
C SER A 95 3.17 0.71 22.93
N ILE A 96 3.22 0.40 24.23
CA ILE A 96 3.15 -0.98 24.74
C ILE A 96 1.79 -1.60 24.43
N THR A 97 0.70 -0.87 24.67
CA THR A 97 -0.67 -1.30 24.37
C THR A 97 -0.85 -1.54 22.87
N LEU A 98 -0.39 -0.62 22.02
CA LEU A 98 -0.49 -0.78 20.58
C LEU A 98 0.31 -2.00 20.10
N ALA A 99 1.52 -2.21 20.62
CA ALA A 99 2.31 -3.39 20.27
C ALA A 99 1.53 -4.68 20.55
N LYS A 100 0.92 -4.80 21.75
CA LYS A 100 0.08 -5.95 22.09
C LYS A 100 -1.11 -6.09 21.15
N MET A 101 -1.82 -5.00 20.85
CA MET A 101 -2.97 -5.01 19.97
C MET A 101 -2.62 -5.40 18.52
N VAL A 102 -1.46 -4.99 18.03
CA VAL A 102 -0.94 -5.42 16.72
C VAL A 102 -0.66 -6.91 16.73
N LEU A 103 0.05 -7.42 17.73
CA LEU A 103 0.41 -8.85 17.80
C LEU A 103 -0.81 -9.76 18.02
N ASP A 104 -1.85 -9.29 18.72
CA ASP A 104 -3.12 -10.03 18.88
C ASP A 104 -3.90 -10.19 17.57
N ARG A 105 -3.59 -9.35 16.57
CA ARG A 105 -4.24 -9.34 15.26
C ARG A 105 -3.37 -9.92 14.15
N ALA A 106 -2.06 -9.97 14.36
CA ALA A 106 -1.11 -10.51 13.39
C ALA A 106 -1.17 -12.06 13.34
N PRO A 107 -0.65 -12.70 12.28
CA PRO A 107 -0.54 -14.14 12.21
C PRO A 107 0.20 -14.73 13.42
N ALA A 108 -0.24 -15.91 13.89
CA ALA A 108 0.13 -16.46 15.20
C ALA A 108 1.64 -16.71 15.42
N HIS A 109 2.45 -16.82 14.36
CA HIS A 109 3.90 -17.02 14.45
C HIS A 109 4.71 -15.71 14.54
N MET A 110 4.03 -14.57 14.71
CA MET A 110 4.63 -13.26 14.90
C MET A 110 4.99 -12.99 16.37
N SER A 111 6.08 -12.27 16.61
CA SER A 111 6.70 -12.13 17.94
C SER A 111 6.78 -10.70 18.46
N LYS A 112 7.23 -9.76 17.63
CA LYS A 112 7.52 -8.38 18.02
C LYS A 112 7.11 -7.42 16.91
N VAL A 113 6.93 -6.15 17.27
CA VAL A 113 6.75 -5.05 16.32
C VAL A 113 7.76 -3.94 16.63
N TYR A 114 8.43 -3.45 15.60
CA TYR A 114 9.25 -2.25 15.65
C TYR A 114 8.50 -1.11 14.95
N PHE A 115 8.38 0.07 15.58
CA PHE A 115 7.61 1.18 15.04
C PHE A 115 8.47 2.24 14.34
N GLY A 116 8.01 2.71 13.19
CA GLY A 116 8.50 3.88 12.45
C GLY A 116 7.37 4.86 12.14
N LEU A 117 7.46 5.61 11.04
CA LEU A 117 6.47 6.64 10.66
C LEU A 117 5.85 6.43 9.27
N SER A 118 6.46 5.63 8.42
CA SER A 118 6.06 5.43 7.02
C SER A 118 6.29 3.98 6.57
N GLY A 119 5.52 3.51 5.58
CA GLY A 119 5.79 2.20 4.98
C GLY A 119 7.21 2.07 4.42
N SER A 120 7.78 3.19 3.93
CA SER A 120 9.17 3.25 3.45
C SER A 120 10.19 2.97 4.56
N ASP A 121 10.07 3.60 5.74
CA ASP A 121 11.04 3.35 6.84
C ASP A 121 10.87 1.96 7.50
N ALA A 122 9.67 1.39 7.44
CA ALA A 122 9.43 0.02 7.87
C ALA A 122 10.09 -0.98 6.91
N ASN A 123 9.95 -0.79 5.59
CA ASN A 123 10.69 -1.60 4.62
C ASN A 123 12.21 -1.38 4.67
N GLU A 124 12.68 -0.15 4.95
CA GLU A 124 14.09 0.12 5.21
C GLU A 124 14.61 -0.64 6.44
N THR A 125 13.80 -0.67 7.51
CA THR A 125 14.05 -1.48 8.71
C THR A 125 14.13 -2.96 8.34
N ASN A 126 13.20 -3.47 7.54
CA ASN A 126 13.18 -4.87 7.12
C ASN A 126 14.47 -5.25 6.39
N VAL A 127 14.96 -4.43 5.47
CA VAL A 127 16.23 -4.67 4.77
C VAL A 127 17.40 -4.79 5.76
N LYS A 128 17.49 -3.86 6.72
CA LYS A 128 18.53 -3.93 7.77
C LYS A 128 18.42 -5.21 8.60
N LEU A 129 17.21 -5.60 9.00
CA LEU A 129 16.97 -6.82 9.79
C LEU A 129 17.32 -8.08 8.99
N ILE A 130 16.99 -8.13 7.70
CA ILE A 130 17.33 -9.26 6.80
C ILE A 130 18.85 -9.41 6.67
N TRP A 131 19.58 -8.31 6.48
CA TRP A 131 21.04 -8.36 6.37
C TRP A 131 21.70 -8.71 7.70
N TYR A 132 21.22 -8.14 8.80
CA TYR A 132 21.70 -8.46 10.15
C TYR A 132 21.46 -9.94 10.47
N TYR A 133 20.25 -10.45 10.23
CA TYR A 133 19.88 -11.86 10.40
C TYR A 133 20.86 -12.79 9.68
N ASN A 134 21.19 -12.51 8.41
CA ASN A 134 22.14 -13.33 7.66
C ASN A 134 23.58 -13.21 8.15
N ASN A 135 24.00 -12.04 8.64
CA ASN A 135 25.33 -11.86 9.23
C ASN A 135 25.50 -12.67 10.53
N ILE A 136 24.49 -12.67 11.41
CA ILE A 136 24.52 -13.45 12.65
C ILE A 136 24.59 -14.96 12.36
N LEU A 137 23.91 -15.41 11.29
CA LEU A 137 23.98 -16.80 10.84
C LEU A 137 25.28 -17.16 10.07
N GLY A 138 26.24 -16.24 9.95
CA GLY A 138 27.50 -16.48 9.23
C GLY A 138 27.33 -16.59 7.72
N ARG A 139 26.31 -15.94 7.14
CA ARG A 139 25.97 -15.95 5.71
C ARG A 139 26.16 -14.57 5.07
N PRO A 140 27.40 -14.07 4.95
CA PRO A 140 27.67 -12.70 4.52
C PRO A 140 27.24 -12.40 3.08
N GLU A 141 27.16 -13.42 2.21
CA GLU A 141 26.77 -13.25 0.81
C GLU A 141 25.25 -13.28 0.61
N LYS A 142 24.48 -13.85 1.55
CA LYS A 142 23.02 -14.01 1.45
C LYS A 142 22.31 -12.69 1.76
N LYS A 143 22.27 -11.78 0.78
CA LYS A 143 21.86 -10.37 0.95
C LYS A 143 20.92 -9.80 -0.11
N LYS A 144 20.83 -10.42 -1.29
CA LYS A 144 19.94 -9.96 -2.36
C LYS A 144 18.49 -10.09 -1.94
N ILE A 145 17.67 -9.14 -2.36
CA ILE A 145 16.23 -9.15 -2.11
C ILE A 145 15.52 -9.19 -3.46
N ILE A 146 14.71 -10.23 -3.66
CA ILE A 146 13.83 -10.34 -4.81
C ILE A 146 12.58 -9.51 -4.53
N SER A 147 12.31 -8.55 -5.40
CA SER A 147 11.03 -7.87 -5.51
C SER A 147 10.34 -8.28 -6.82
N ARG A 148 9.22 -7.64 -7.16
CA ARG A 148 8.43 -7.93 -8.36
C ARG A 148 8.23 -6.68 -9.17
N TRP A 149 8.21 -6.81 -10.50
CA TRP A 149 7.75 -5.71 -11.34
C TRP A 149 6.33 -5.29 -10.94
N ARG A 150 6.08 -3.98 -10.99
CA ARG A 150 4.88 -3.28 -10.50
C ARG A 150 4.65 -3.27 -8.98
N GLY A 151 5.49 -3.93 -8.17
CA GLY A 151 5.46 -3.80 -6.71
C GLY A 151 5.66 -2.35 -6.25
N TYR A 152 5.08 -1.94 -5.12
CA TYR A 152 5.33 -0.64 -4.51
C TYR A 152 5.67 -0.79 -3.03
N HIS A 153 6.94 -0.54 -2.70
CA HIS A 153 7.51 -0.79 -1.38
C HIS A 153 8.09 0.47 -0.72
N GLY A 154 7.83 1.63 -1.31
CA GLY A 154 8.27 2.93 -0.80
C GLY A 154 8.94 3.78 -1.87
N SER A 155 9.51 4.90 -1.42
CA SER A 155 10.06 5.95 -2.29
C SER A 155 11.42 6.46 -1.81
N GLY A 156 12.13 5.70 -0.97
CA GLY A 156 13.54 5.97 -0.61
C GLY A 156 14.51 5.43 -1.66
N LEU A 157 15.80 5.30 -1.32
CA LEU A 157 16.79 4.70 -2.23
C LEU A 157 16.65 3.18 -2.29
N MET A 158 16.76 2.50 -1.15
CA MET A 158 16.60 1.05 -1.08
C MET A 158 15.13 0.66 -1.30
N THR A 159 14.19 1.30 -0.61
CA THR A 159 12.76 1.02 -0.81
C THR A 159 12.23 1.44 -2.19
N GLY A 160 12.79 2.49 -2.80
CA GLY A 160 12.54 2.82 -4.20
C GLY A 160 13.12 1.78 -5.15
N SER A 161 14.25 1.15 -4.81
CA SER A 161 14.79 0.01 -5.56
C SER A 161 13.90 -1.23 -5.45
N LEU A 162 13.31 -1.48 -4.27
CA LEU A 162 12.33 -2.55 -4.08
C LEU A 162 11.07 -2.29 -4.91
N THR A 163 10.59 -1.05 -4.99
CA THR A 163 9.50 -0.69 -5.90
C THR A 163 9.80 -1.12 -7.34
N GLY A 164 8.84 -1.74 -8.02
CA GLY A 164 8.96 -2.24 -9.40
C GLY A 164 8.32 -1.30 -10.43
N LEU A 165 8.31 0.01 -10.16
CA LEU A 165 7.68 1.03 -11.01
C LEU A 165 8.73 2.04 -11.48
N GLU A 166 8.90 2.19 -12.80
CA GLU A 166 9.96 3.02 -13.42
C GLU A 166 9.96 4.47 -12.93
N LEU A 167 8.78 5.01 -12.58
CA LEU A 167 8.64 6.38 -12.05
C LEU A 167 9.52 6.63 -10.82
N PHE A 168 9.74 5.61 -10.00
CA PHE A 168 10.56 5.70 -8.79
C PHE A 168 12.03 5.37 -9.05
N HIS A 169 12.39 5.00 -10.29
CA HIS A 169 13.76 4.65 -10.67
C HIS A 169 14.43 5.70 -11.55
N LYS A 170 13.70 6.18 -12.55
CA LYS A 170 14.23 7.02 -13.60
C LYS A 170 14.74 8.33 -13.01
N LYS A 171 15.99 8.67 -13.34
CA LYS A 171 16.72 9.85 -12.82
C LYS A 171 17.10 9.78 -11.33
N PHE A 172 16.99 8.61 -10.71
CA PHE A 172 17.42 8.37 -9.33
C PHE A 172 18.49 7.27 -9.21
N ASP A 173 18.98 6.74 -10.35
CA ASP A 173 19.98 5.66 -10.43
C ASP A 173 19.59 4.39 -9.68
N LEU A 174 18.30 4.05 -9.71
CA LEU A 174 17.73 2.84 -9.10
C LEU A 174 17.32 1.82 -10.18
N PRO A 175 17.26 0.51 -9.86
CA PRO A 175 17.48 -0.09 -8.54
C PRO A 175 18.96 -0.23 -8.14
N LEU A 176 19.23 -0.21 -6.83
CA LEU A 176 20.53 -0.58 -6.25
C LEU A 176 20.79 -2.09 -6.41
N ALA A 177 22.07 -2.46 -6.51
CA ALA A 177 22.52 -3.79 -6.90
C ALA A 177 22.01 -4.96 -6.03
N GLN A 178 21.66 -4.71 -4.76
CA GLN A 178 21.12 -5.73 -3.85
C GLN A 178 19.65 -6.07 -4.14
N VAL A 179 18.98 -5.34 -5.03
CA VAL A 179 17.59 -5.58 -5.39
C VAL A 179 17.50 -6.09 -6.81
N ILE A 180 16.76 -7.18 -6.97
CA ILE A 180 16.46 -7.82 -8.26
C ILE A 180 14.96 -8.02 -8.37
N HIS A 181 14.40 -7.94 -9.58
CA HIS A 181 12.96 -8.07 -9.80
C HIS A 181 12.62 -9.33 -10.60
N THR A 182 11.58 -10.03 -10.16
CA THR A 182 10.93 -11.11 -10.92
C THR A 182 9.59 -10.65 -11.51
N GLU A 183 8.87 -11.58 -12.13
CA GLU A 183 7.62 -11.37 -12.86
C GLU A 183 6.56 -10.62 -12.02
N ALA A 184 5.83 -9.72 -12.68
CA ALA A 184 4.65 -9.11 -12.07
C ALA A 184 3.53 -10.17 -12.00
N PRO A 185 2.89 -10.42 -10.84
CA PRO A 185 1.81 -11.40 -10.72
C PRO A 185 0.50 -10.84 -11.27
N TYR A 186 0.50 -10.51 -12.56
CA TYR A 186 -0.56 -9.75 -13.21
C TYR A 186 -1.09 -10.48 -14.44
N TYR A 187 -2.04 -11.38 -14.20
CA TYR A 187 -2.56 -12.29 -15.22
C TYR A 187 -3.09 -11.58 -16.46
N PHE A 188 -3.74 -10.42 -16.32
CA PHE A 188 -4.25 -9.65 -17.45
C PHE A 188 -3.16 -9.13 -18.39
N ARG A 189 -1.94 -8.91 -17.90
CA ARG A 189 -0.80 -8.42 -18.69
C ARG A 189 0.22 -9.49 -19.05
N ARG A 190 -0.11 -10.77 -18.88
CA ARG A 190 0.75 -11.88 -19.31
C ARG A 190 1.10 -11.77 -20.79
N ALA A 191 2.34 -12.11 -21.14
CA ALA A 191 2.81 -12.03 -22.52
C ALA A 191 2.14 -13.07 -23.44
N ASN A 192 1.93 -14.29 -22.94
CA ASN A 192 1.25 -15.36 -23.68
C ASN A 192 -0.24 -15.40 -23.31
N LEU A 193 -1.09 -14.92 -24.22
CA LEU A 193 -2.52 -14.79 -23.99
C LEU A 193 -3.25 -16.14 -23.87
N ASP A 194 -2.68 -17.20 -24.44
CA ASP A 194 -3.25 -18.57 -24.41
C ASP A 194 -3.05 -19.27 -23.06
N GLN A 195 -2.18 -18.74 -22.19
CA GLN A 195 -1.99 -19.28 -20.85
C GLN A 195 -3.27 -19.14 -20.04
N THR A 196 -3.70 -20.24 -19.43
CA THR A 196 -4.64 -20.22 -18.32
C THR A 196 -4.00 -19.59 -17.08
N GLU A 197 -4.81 -19.23 -16.09
CA GLU A 197 -4.32 -18.64 -14.84
C GLU A 197 -3.33 -19.56 -14.12
N ALA A 198 -3.61 -20.86 -14.06
CA ALA A 198 -2.70 -21.86 -13.48
C ALA A 198 -1.39 -21.98 -14.27
N GLN A 199 -1.43 -21.89 -15.60
CA GLN A 199 -0.22 -21.89 -16.43
C GLN A 199 0.60 -20.61 -16.24
N PHE A 200 -0.06 -19.47 -16.02
CA PHE A 200 0.62 -18.22 -15.68
C PHE A 200 1.29 -18.29 -14.30
N VAL A 201 0.65 -18.90 -13.30
CA VAL A 201 1.29 -19.17 -12.00
C VAL A 201 2.53 -20.06 -12.17
N ALA A 202 2.43 -21.13 -12.96
CA ALA A 202 3.57 -22.00 -13.26
C ALA A 202 4.70 -21.24 -13.98
N HIS A 203 4.36 -20.28 -14.85
CA HIS A 203 5.32 -19.38 -15.48
C HIS A 203 6.01 -18.47 -14.46
N CYS A 204 5.27 -17.82 -13.55
CA CYS A 204 5.88 -17.01 -12.48
C CYS A 204 6.83 -17.84 -11.59
N VAL A 205 6.46 -19.08 -11.28
CA VAL A 205 7.34 -20.02 -10.55
C VAL A 205 8.61 -20.33 -11.33
N ALA A 206 8.50 -20.61 -12.63
CA ALA A 206 9.65 -20.89 -13.49
C ALA A 206 10.60 -19.68 -13.60
N GLU A 207 10.08 -18.47 -13.75
CA GLU A 207 10.88 -17.24 -13.78
C GLU A 207 11.58 -16.98 -12.43
N LEU A 208 10.90 -17.23 -11.31
CA LEU A 208 11.50 -17.11 -9.98
C LEU A 208 12.63 -18.13 -9.77
N GLU A 209 12.41 -19.40 -10.10
CA GLU A 209 13.43 -20.45 -10.03
C GLU A 209 14.63 -20.15 -10.96
N ALA A 210 14.37 -19.66 -12.18
CA ALA A 210 15.42 -19.27 -13.11
C ALA A 210 16.25 -18.09 -12.59
N LEU A 211 15.60 -17.09 -11.98
CA LEU A 211 16.28 -15.97 -11.33
C LEU A 211 17.15 -16.46 -10.16
N ILE A 212 16.61 -17.31 -9.29
CA ILE A 212 17.35 -17.87 -8.15
C ILE A 212 18.57 -18.67 -8.63
N ALA A 213 18.40 -19.50 -9.66
CA ALA A 213 19.49 -20.29 -10.22
C ALA A 213 20.60 -19.41 -10.83
N ARG A 214 20.23 -18.33 -11.52
CA ARG A 214 21.19 -17.38 -12.12
C ARG A 214 22.00 -16.63 -11.07
N GLU A 215 21.34 -16.17 -10.01
CA GLU A 215 21.97 -15.34 -8.98
C GLU A 215 22.70 -16.17 -7.91
N GLY A 216 22.31 -17.43 -7.75
CA GLY A 216 22.74 -18.33 -6.68
C GLY A 216 21.89 -18.15 -5.41
N ALA A 217 21.20 -19.21 -4.98
CA ALA A 217 20.31 -19.21 -3.82
C ALA A 217 21.01 -18.75 -2.51
N ASP A 218 22.29 -19.07 -2.36
CA ASP A 218 23.12 -18.65 -1.21
C ASP A 218 23.39 -17.15 -1.17
N THR A 219 23.06 -16.41 -2.23
CA THR A 219 23.18 -14.94 -2.29
C THR A 219 21.86 -14.22 -2.03
N ILE A 220 20.72 -14.93 -2.03
CA ILE A 220 19.39 -14.35 -1.93
C ILE A 220 18.83 -14.53 -0.53
N ALA A 221 18.56 -13.41 0.13
CA ALA A 221 18.11 -13.36 1.51
C ALA A 221 16.60 -13.42 1.67
N ALA A 222 15.88 -12.68 0.83
CA ALA A 222 14.45 -12.47 1.01
C ALA A 222 13.73 -12.24 -0.32
N PHE A 223 12.42 -12.48 -0.29
CA PHE A 223 11.44 -12.10 -1.29
C PHE A 223 10.43 -11.16 -0.64
N ILE A 224 10.19 -9.99 -1.23
CA ILE A 224 9.16 -9.05 -0.77
C ILE A 224 7.99 -9.01 -1.74
N GLY A 225 6.77 -8.98 -1.19
CA GLY A 225 5.59 -8.72 -1.99
C GLY A 225 4.38 -8.28 -1.17
N GLU A 226 3.64 -7.33 -1.73
CA GLU A 226 2.29 -7.00 -1.30
C GLU A 226 1.35 -8.18 -1.60
N PRO A 227 0.47 -8.61 -0.66
CA PRO A 227 -0.50 -9.69 -0.93
C PRO A 227 -1.36 -9.42 -2.17
N VAL A 228 -1.79 -8.17 -2.33
CA VAL A 228 -2.40 -7.57 -3.54
C VAL A 228 -1.56 -6.37 -3.95
N LEU A 229 -1.16 -6.23 -5.22
CA LEU A 229 -0.45 -5.03 -5.65
C LEU A 229 -1.36 -3.80 -5.50
N GLY A 230 -0.97 -2.82 -4.69
CA GLY A 230 -1.72 -1.57 -4.51
C GLY A 230 -1.45 -0.59 -5.63
N THR A 231 -0.42 0.25 -5.46
CA THR A 231 -0.03 1.30 -6.43
C THR A 231 0.29 0.72 -7.81
N GLY A 232 0.73 -0.53 -7.90
CA GLY A 232 0.97 -1.25 -9.15
C GLY A 232 -0.26 -1.45 -10.04
N GLY A 233 -1.47 -1.22 -9.54
CA GLY A 233 -2.69 -1.25 -10.34
C GLY A 233 -3.88 -1.97 -9.71
N ILE A 234 -3.90 -2.19 -8.38
CA ILE A 234 -4.92 -2.98 -7.68
C ILE A 234 -5.05 -4.35 -8.35
N VAL A 235 -4.04 -5.19 -8.15
CA VAL A 235 -3.92 -6.48 -8.82
C VAL A 235 -3.96 -7.60 -7.78
N PRO A 236 -5.13 -8.25 -7.61
CA PRO A 236 -5.20 -9.51 -6.88
C PRO A 236 -4.26 -10.55 -7.50
N PRO A 237 -3.57 -11.37 -6.69
CA PRO A 237 -2.68 -12.39 -7.21
C PRO A 237 -3.51 -13.47 -7.91
N PRO A 238 -2.97 -14.12 -8.96
CA PRO A 238 -3.64 -15.25 -9.59
C PRO A 238 -3.92 -16.38 -8.60
N ALA A 239 -5.00 -17.13 -8.81
CA ALA A 239 -5.38 -18.25 -7.94
C ALA A 239 -4.21 -19.25 -7.77
N GLY A 240 -3.85 -19.53 -6.51
CA GLY A 240 -2.74 -20.44 -6.16
C GLY A 240 -1.33 -19.83 -6.21
N TYR A 241 -1.17 -18.57 -6.63
CA TYR A 241 0.13 -17.90 -6.74
C TYR A 241 0.94 -17.95 -5.44
N TRP A 242 0.37 -17.50 -4.32
CA TRP A 242 1.12 -17.42 -3.06
C TRP A 242 1.51 -18.79 -2.50
N ALA A 243 0.69 -19.82 -2.71
CA ALA A 243 1.06 -21.18 -2.33
C ALA A 243 2.29 -21.65 -3.14
N ALA A 244 2.25 -21.48 -4.46
CA ALA A 244 3.32 -21.92 -5.35
C ALA A 244 4.64 -21.14 -5.13
N ILE A 245 4.58 -19.83 -4.90
CA ILE A 245 5.77 -19.03 -4.60
C ILE A 245 6.40 -19.44 -3.27
N GLN A 246 5.60 -19.65 -2.23
CA GLN A 246 6.12 -20.07 -0.91
C GLN A 246 6.87 -21.40 -0.96
N GLU A 247 6.44 -22.35 -1.80
CA GLU A 247 7.16 -23.62 -2.00
C GLU A 247 8.58 -23.38 -2.55
N VAL A 248 8.73 -22.48 -3.52
CA VAL A 248 10.03 -22.09 -4.08
C VAL A 248 10.89 -21.40 -3.01
N LEU A 249 10.33 -20.44 -2.28
CA LEU A 249 11.08 -19.71 -1.24
C LEU A 249 11.57 -20.66 -0.14
N ALA A 250 10.72 -21.58 0.30
CA ALA A 250 11.06 -22.55 1.34
C ALA A 250 12.16 -23.52 0.87
N LYS A 251 12.11 -23.98 -0.39
CA LYS A 251 13.11 -24.85 -0.99
C LYS A 251 14.52 -24.23 -1.00
N HIS A 252 14.62 -22.91 -1.12
CA HIS A 252 15.89 -22.17 -1.25
C HIS A 252 16.29 -21.39 0.02
N ASP A 253 15.59 -21.62 1.14
CA ASP A 253 15.72 -20.86 2.40
C ASP A 253 15.76 -19.34 2.17
N ILE A 254 14.74 -18.82 1.48
CA ILE A 254 14.55 -17.40 1.23
C ILE A 254 13.43 -16.89 2.16
N LEU A 255 13.71 -15.84 2.92
CA LEU A 255 12.72 -15.23 3.82
C LEU A 255 11.57 -14.61 3.02
N LEU A 256 10.35 -14.65 3.56
CA LEU A 256 9.20 -13.95 2.97
C LEU A 256 8.89 -12.66 3.74
N VAL A 257 8.83 -11.53 3.02
CA VAL A 257 8.33 -10.25 3.54
C VAL A 257 6.96 -9.96 2.92
N ALA A 258 5.91 -9.97 3.74
CA ALA A 258 4.59 -9.53 3.31
C ALA A 258 4.48 -8.01 3.51
N ASP A 259 4.41 -7.25 2.42
CA ASP A 259 4.18 -5.81 2.49
C ASP A 259 2.68 -5.53 2.63
N GLU A 260 2.24 -5.36 3.87
CA GLU A 260 0.84 -5.19 4.24
C GLU A 260 0.48 -3.74 4.54
N VAL A 261 1.27 -2.80 3.99
CA VAL A 261 1.01 -1.37 4.15
C VAL A 261 -0.39 -1.00 3.63
N VAL A 262 -0.89 -1.65 2.58
CA VAL A 262 -2.27 -1.45 2.06
C VAL A 262 -3.25 -2.47 2.64
N THR A 263 -2.87 -3.74 2.68
CA THR A 263 -3.79 -4.86 2.93
C THR A 263 -4.06 -5.07 4.42
N GLY A 264 -3.15 -4.65 5.29
CA GLY A 264 -3.26 -4.81 6.73
C GLY A 264 -4.46 -4.07 7.33
N PHE A 265 -4.95 -4.62 8.44
CA PHE A 265 -6.09 -4.10 9.21
C PHE A 265 -7.40 -4.02 8.42
N GLY A 266 -7.71 -5.06 7.63
CA GLY A 266 -9.08 -5.26 7.16
C GLY A 266 -9.35 -4.98 5.69
N ARG A 267 -8.39 -4.46 4.89
CA ARG A 267 -8.65 -3.92 3.54
C ARG A 267 -9.28 -4.93 2.57
N LEU A 268 -8.91 -6.21 2.68
CA LEU A 268 -9.46 -7.29 1.86
C LEU A 268 -10.68 -7.97 2.49
N GLY A 269 -11.21 -7.45 3.60
CA GLY A 269 -12.26 -8.10 4.37
C GLY A 269 -11.76 -9.18 5.35
N THR A 270 -10.44 -9.32 5.49
CA THR A 270 -9.74 -10.13 6.51
C THR A 270 -8.74 -9.22 7.24
N MET A 271 -8.35 -9.58 8.47
CA MET A 271 -7.48 -8.74 9.29
C MET A 271 -6.15 -8.43 8.59
N PHE A 272 -5.51 -9.44 8.01
CA PHE A 272 -4.34 -9.30 7.16
C PHE A 272 -4.57 -9.97 5.80
N GLY A 273 -3.90 -9.47 4.77
CA GLY A 273 -3.83 -10.10 3.45
C GLY A 273 -3.03 -11.41 3.48
N SER A 274 -2.10 -11.55 4.41
CA SER A 274 -1.38 -12.81 4.67
C SER A 274 -2.35 -13.92 5.06
N ASP A 275 -3.28 -13.65 5.98
CA ASP A 275 -4.34 -14.61 6.32
C ASP A 275 -5.27 -14.87 5.13
N HIS A 276 -5.56 -13.83 4.34
CA HIS A 276 -6.44 -13.92 3.17
C HIS A 276 -5.93 -14.94 2.14
N TYR A 277 -4.62 -14.90 1.84
CA TYR A 277 -4.00 -15.75 0.82
C TYR A 277 -3.16 -16.91 1.39
N GLY A 278 -3.22 -17.16 2.70
CA GLY A 278 -2.46 -18.22 3.34
C GLY A 278 -0.94 -18.02 3.26
N MET A 279 -0.47 -16.78 3.31
CA MET A 279 0.96 -16.44 3.36
C MET A 279 1.50 -16.66 4.78
N LYS A 280 2.74 -17.14 4.87
CA LYS A 280 3.47 -17.37 6.14
C LYS A 280 4.76 -16.55 6.15
N PRO A 281 4.66 -15.21 6.29
CA PRO A 281 5.83 -14.34 6.20
C PRO A 281 6.75 -14.45 7.41
N ASP A 282 8.03 -14.13 7.23
CA ASP A 282 9.01 -13.94 8.31
C ASP A 282 8.99 -12.50 8.85
N LEU A 283 8.57 -11.55 8.00
CA LEU A 283 8.39 -10.12 8.29
C LEU A 283 7.10 -9.60 7.67
N ILE A 284 6.39 -8.72 8.38
CA ILE A 284 5.23 -8.00 7.86
C ILE A 284 5.44 -6.50 7.98
N THR A 285 5.23 -5.77 6.89
CA THR A 285 5.27 -4.30 6.87
C THR A 285 3.87 -3.75 7.06
N ILE A 286 3.67 -2.80 7.99
CA ILE A 286 2.39 -2.12 8.20
C ILE A 286 2.56 -0.60 8.26
N ALA A 287 1.56 0.16 7.82
CA ALA A 287 1.41 1.60 8.04
C ALA A 287 -0.07 1.96 7.77
N LYS A 288 -0.36 3.11 7.15
CA LYS A 288 -1.69 3.50 6.61
C LYS A 288 -2.87 3.14 7.53
N GLY A 289 -3.52 2.00 7.29
CA GLY A 289 -4.65 1.49 8.05
C GLY A 289 -4.37 1.26 9.55
N LEU A 290 -3.11 1.17 9.96
CA LEU A 290 -2.69 1.10 11.37
C LEU A 290 -3.26 2.26 12.21
N THR A 291 -3.31 3.46 11.63
CA THR A 291 -3.83 4.67 12.30
C THR A 291 -4.95 5.35 11.51
N SER A 292 -5.38 4.73 10.41
CA SER A 292 -6.16 5.37 9.35
C SER A 292 -5.64 6.74 8.91
N ALA A 293 -4.32 6.92 8.90
CA ALA A 293 -3.62 8.18 8.64
C ALA A 293 -3.97 9.37 9.56
N TYR A 294 -4.63 9.15 10.71
CA TYR A 294 -4.85 10.20 11.71
C TYR A 294 -3.55 10.70 12.35
N ALA A 295 -2.53 9.84 12.40
CA ALA A 295 -1.16 10.19 12.75
C ALA A 295 -0.18 9.29 11.96
N PRO A 296 1.01 9.79 11.57
CA PRO A 296 2.03 8.96 10.94
C PRO A 296 2.52 7.87 11.89
N LEU A 297 2.45 6.61 11.44
CA LEU A 297 2.99 5.46 12.14
C LEU A 297 3.16 4.30 11.14
N SER A 298 4.24 3.56 11.29
CA SER A 298 4.49 2.31 10.57
C SER A 298 4.99 1.23 11.53
N GLY A 299 5.06 0.00 11.06
CA GLY A 299 5.58 -1.12 11.83
C GLY A 299 6.24 -2.19 10.97
N SER A 300 7.32 -2.76 11.50
CA SER A 300 7.87 -4.05 11.06
C SER A 300 7.51 -5.09 12.09
N ILE A 301 6.60 -6.02 11.74
CA ILE A 301 6.25 -7.16 12.59
C ILE A 301 7.23 -8.29 12.27
N VAL A 302 7.88 -8.83 13.30
CA VAL A 302 8.97 -9.80 13.20
C VAL A 302 8.48 -11.16 13.70
N SER A 303 8.68 -12.21 12.90
CA SER A 303 8.37 -13.59 13.28
C SER A 303 9.22 -14.10 14.45
N ASP A 304 8.73 -15.15 15.14
CA ASP A 304 9.50 -15.82 16.20
C ASP A 304 10.83 -16.38 15.70
N ARG A 305 10.87 -16.89 14.46
CA ARG A 305 12.07 -17.43 13.82
C ARG A 305 13.16 -16.37 13.69
N MET A 306 12.78 -15.19 13.17
CA MET A 306 13.73 -14.09 13.01
C MET A 306 14.11 -13.51 14.37
N TRP A 307 13.15 -13.32 15.27
CA TRP A 307 13.38 -12.73 16.58
C TRP A 307 14.46 -13.46 17.39
N LYS A 308 14.45 -14.79 17.40
CA LYS A 308 15.47 -15.60 18.09
C LYS A 308 16.89 -15.35 17.58
N VAL A 309 17.06 -15.15 16.27
CA VAL A 309 18.37 -14.84 15.69
C VAL A 309 18.78 -13.39 15.99
N LEU A 310 17.82 -12.47 16.09
CA LEU A 310 18.12 -11.10 16.54
C LEU A 310 18.58 -11.09 18.00
N GLU A 311 17.94 -11.85 18.89
CA GLU A 311 18.36 -12.03 20.29
C GLU A 311 19.79 -12.58 20.36
N GLN A 312 20.06 -13.69 19.66
CA GLN A 312 21.41 -14.26 19.54
C GLN A 312 22.42 -13.19 19.08
N GLY A 313 22.08 -12.41 18.07
CA GLY A 313 22.96 -11.37 17.57
C GLY A 313 23.30 -10.32 18.64
N THR A 314 22.35 -9.99 19.52
CA THR A 314 22.58 -9.07 20.63
C THR A 314 23.35 -9.68 21.80
N ASP A 315 23.22 -11.00 22.03
CA ASP A 315 24.07 -11.73 22.99
C ASP A 315 25.54 -11.70 22.55
N GLU A 316 25.79 -11.80 21.24
CA GLU A 316 27.14 -11.83 20.66
C GLU A 316 27.75 -10.42 20.47
N ASN A 317 26.95 -9.42 20.14
CA ASN A 317 27.44 -8.12 19.63
C ASN A 317 26.95 -6.89 20.43
N GLY A 318 26.11 -7.08 21.45
CA GLY A 318 25.50 -6.00 22.19
C GLY A 318 24.27 -5.37 21.48
N PRO A 319 23.80 -4.20 21.94
CA PRO A 319 22.57 -3.58 21.43
C PRO A 319 22.58 -3.35 19.92
N ILE A 320 21.45 -3.61 19.26
CA ILE A 320 21.30 -3.37 17.82
C ILE A 320 21.44 -1.87 17.48
N GLY A 321 22.30 -1.56 16.50
CA GLY A 321 22.49 -0.20 15.96
C GLY A 321 21.36 0.25 15.04
N HIS A 322 20.12 0.30 15.56
CA HIS A 322 18.94 0.71 14.81
C HIS A 322 17.95 1.48 15.67
N GLY A 323 17.57 2.67 15.22
CA GLY A 323 16.67 3.55 15.96
C GLY A 323 16.33 4.81 15.16
N TRP A 324 15.07 5.21 15.23
CA TRP A 324 14.60 6.51 14.76
C TRP A 324 14.22 7.35 15.97
N THR A 325 14.50 8.66 15.95
CA THR A 325 14.10 9.58 17.04
C THR A 325 12.62 9.42 17.40
N TYR A 326 11.74 9.33 16.39
CA TYR A 326 10.30 9.21 16.59
C TYR A 326 9.77 7.77 16.58
N SER A 327 10.64 6.77 16.75
CA SER A 327 10.20 5.38 16.87
C SER A 327 9.23 5.25 18.06
N ALA A 328 8.08 4.61 17.82
CA ALA A 328 6.99 4.45 18.79
C ALA A 328 6.45 5.79 19.37
N HIS A 329 6.38 6.84 18.54
CA HIS A 329 5.90 8.15 18.96
C HIS A 329 4.55 8.07 19.73
N PRO A 330 4.43 8.62 20.95
CA PRO A 330 3.25 8.41 21.80
C PRO A 330 1.93 8.79 21.12
N ILE A 331 1.88 9.96 20.47
CA ILE A 331 0.70 10.41 19.71
C ILE A 331 0.30 9.42 18.61
N GLY A 332 1.26 8.92 17.82
CA GLY A 332 0.99 7.93 16.78
C GLY A 332 0.47 6.63 17.38
N ALA A 333 1.03 6.20 18.51
CA ALA A 333 0.58 5.02 19.22
C ALA A 333 -0.86 5.16 19.76
N ALA A 334 -1.19 6.30 20.37
CA ALA A 334 -2.54 6.60 20.86
C ALA A 334 -3.57 6.62 19.72
N ALA A 335 -3.21 7.24 18.57
CA ALA A 335 -4.04 7.20 17.36
C ALA A 335 -4.25 5.76 16.87
N GLY A 336 -3.20 4.93 16.87
CA GLY A 336 -3.28 3.52 16.49
C GLY A 336 -4.20 2.71 17.41
N VAL A 337 -4.10 2.90 18.74
CA VAL A 337 -4.99 2.23 19.71
C VAL A 337 -6.45 2.61 19.46
N ALA A 338 -6.75 3.91 19.32
CA ALA A 338 -8.11 4.38 19.08
C ALA A 338 -8.65 3.89 17.73
N ASN A 339 -7.83 3.91 16.68
CA ASN A 339 -8.19 3.41 15.35
C ASN A 339 -8.53 1.91 15.36
N LEU A 340 -7.69 1.08 15.99
CA LEU A 340 -7.93 -0.36 16.05
C LEU A 340 -9.16 -0.72 16.88
N LYS A 341 -9.44 0.01 17.97
CA LYS A 341 -10.69 -0.14 18.72
C LYS A 341 -11.89 0.21 17.84
N LEU A 342 -11.84 1.34 17.15
CA LEU A 342 -12.95 1.78 16.30
C LEU A 342 -13.22 0.82 15.14
N LEU A 343 -12.15 0.23 14.56
CA LEU A 343 -12.26 -0.80 13.53
C LEU A 343 -13.12 -1.98 14.02
N ASP A 344 -12.92 -2.42 15.26
CA ASP A 344 -13.64 -3.53 15.89
C ASP A 344 -15.05 -3.11 16.33
N ASP A 345 -15.18 -2.00 17.06
CA ASP A 345 -16.43 -1.51 17.65
C ASP A 345 -17.49 -1.23 16.58
N LEU A 346 -17.07 -0.69 15.43
CA LEU A 346 -17.94 -0.43 14.28
C LEU A 346 -18.03 -1.62 13.31
N ASN A 347 -17.37 -2.73 13.61
CA ASN A 347 -17.36 -3.95 12.81
C ASN A 347 -17.04 -3.70 11.32
N LEU A 348 -16.09 -2.79 11.06
CA LEU A 348 -15.86 -2.23 9.73
C LEU A 348 -15.30 -3.26 8.73
N ILE A 349 -14.63 -4.30 9.21
CA ILE A 349 -14.17 -5.41 8.36
C ILE A 349 -15.38 -6.17 7.79
N ALA A 350 -16.46 -6.32 8.56
CA ALA A 350 -17.69 -6.93 8.05
C ALA A 350 -18.35 -6.04 6.98
N ASN A 351 -18.43 -4.71 7.20
CA ASN A 351 -18.95 -3.79 6.18
C ASN A 351 -18.07 -3.79 4.93
N ASN A 352 -16.74 -3.88 5.07
CA ASN A 352 -15.83 -4.05 3.95
C ASN A 352 -16.19 -5.28 3.10
N ARG A 353 -16.37 -6.45 3.73
CA ARG A 353 -16.78 -7.68 2.98
C ARG A 353 -18.09 -7.49 2.22
N GLU A 354 -19.09 -6.89 2.87
CA GLU A 354 -20.41 -6.73 2.28
C GLU A 354 -20.43 -5.67 1.16
N VAL A 355 -20.03 -4.44 1.48
CA VAL A 355 -20.11 -3.29 0.57
C VAL A 355 -18.97 -3.31 -0.45
N GLY A 356 -17.78 -3.77 -0.09
CA GLY A 356 -16.67 -3.96 -1.03
C GLY A 356 -16.99 -5.02 -2.08
N GLY A 357 -17.58 -6.15 -1.67
CA GLY A 357 -18.10 -7.15 -2.61
C GLY A 357 -19.23 -6.61 -3.50
N TYR A 358 -20.10 -5.77 -2.95
CA TYR A 358 -21.15 -5.08 -3.71
C TYR A 358 -20.57 -4.12 -4.77
N LEU A 359 -19.62 -3.26 -4.37
CA LEU A 359 -18.93 -2.32 -5.27
C LEU A 359 -18.24 -3.06 -6.42
N ASN A 360 -17.48 -4.12 -6.12
CA ASN A 360 -16.75 -4.88 -7.13
C ASN A 360 -17.68 -5.54 -8.16
N ARG A 361 -18.78 -6.18 -7.71
CA ARG A 361 -19.77 -6.77 -8.62
C ARG A 361 -20.46 -5.69 -9.45
N GLY A 362 -20.92 -4.61 -8.83
CA GLY A 362 -21.60 -3.53 -9.53
C GLY A 362 -20.71 -2.84 -10.57
N MET A 363 -19.42 -2.64 -10.27
CA MET A 363 -18.46 -2.09 -11.24
C MET A 363 -18.25 -3.05 -12.43
N ALA A 364 -18.11 -4.36 -12.17
CA ALA A 364 -17.95 -5.36 -13.21
C ALA A 364 -19.21 -5.48 -14.10
N GLU A 365 -20.40 -5.45 -13.52
CA GLU A 365 -21.67 -5.47 -14.23
C GLU A 365 -21.86 -4.20 -15.09
N ALA A 366 -21.49 -3.03 -14.57
CA ALA A 366 -21.69 -1.76 -15.26
C ALA A 366 -20.72 -1.54 -16.42
N LEU A 367 -19.46 -1.98 -16.29
CA LEU A 367 -18.37 -1.63 -17.21
C LEU A 367 -17.71 -2.82 -17.90
N GLY A 368 -17.89 -4.05 -17.43
CA GLY A 368 -17.16 -5.22 -17.92
C GLY A 368 -17.46 -5.60 -19.39
N ALA A 369 -18.55 -5.08 -19.97
CA ALA A 369 -18.88 -5.26 -21.37
C ALA A 369 -18.46 -4.08 -22.27
N HIS A 370 -17.92 -3.00 -21.69
CA HIS A 370 -17.53 -1.80 -22.43
C HIS A 370 -16.34 -2.10 -23.37
N ALA A 371 -16.39 -1.62 -24.62
CA ALA A 371 -15.40 -1.94 -25.66
C ALA A 371 -13.95 -1.55 -25.29
N HIS A 372 -13.81 -0.50 -24.49
CA HIS A 372 -12.52 0.00 -24.01
C HIS A 372 -12.17 -0.40 -22.56
N VAL A 373 -12.92 -1.32 -21.95
CA VAL A 373 -12.59 -1.87 -20.63
C VAL A 373 -12.02 -3.27 -20.82
N GLY A 374 -10.73 -3.40 -20.54
CA GLY A 374 -10.01 -4.66 -20.67
C GLY A 374 -10.27 -5.60 -19.50
N GLU A 375 -10.27 -5.05 -18.30
CA GLU A 375 -10.50 -5.79 -17.06
C GLU A 375 -11.14 -4.90 -15.99
N VAL A 376 -12.11 -5.48 -15.26
CA VAL A 376 -12.53 -4.99 -13.95
C VAL A 376 -12.08 -6.03 -12.92
N ARG A 377 -11.35 -5.60 -11.90
CA ARG A 377 -10.78 -6.48 -10.87
C ARG A 377 -10.84 -5.82 -9.51
N GLY A 378 -10.80 -6.62 -8.46
CA GLY A 378 -10.76 -6.12 -7.09
C GLY A 378 -11.22 -7.15 -6.07
N GLU A 379 -10.87 -6.89 -4.82
CA GLU A 379 -11.22 -7.72 -3.67
C GLU A 379 -11.40 -6.82 -2.43
N GLY A 380 -12.39 -7.13 -1.59
CA GLY A 380 -12.76 -6.27 -0.46
C GLY A 380 -13.02 -4.83 -0.91
N MET A 381 -12.44 -3.85 -0.22
CA MET A 381 -12.52 -2.43 -0.55
C MET A 381 -11.36 -1.98 -1.45
N LEU A 382 -11.04 -2.78 -2.47
CA LEU A 382 -10.17 -2.44 -3.58
C LEU A 382 -10.89 -2.79 -4.88
N CYS A 383 -10.88 -1.88 -5.86
CA CYS A 383 -11.42 -2.10 -7.20
C CYS A 383 -10.60 -1.32 -8.22
N ALA A 384 -10.42 -1.86 -9.42
CA ALA A 384 -9.85 -1.15 -10.55
C ALA A 384 -10.57 -1.48 -11.86
N VAL A 385 -10.61 -0.49 -12.73
CA VAL A 385 -11.04 -0.60 -14.12
C VAL A 385 -9.84 -0.25 -14.99
N GLU A 386 -9.37 -1.19 -15.79
CA GLU A 386 -8.27 -0.98 -16.73
C GLU A 386 -8.79 -0.79 -18.15
N PHE A 387 -8.32 0.28 -18.77
CA PHE A 387 -8.72 0.69 -20.10
C PHE A 387 -7.75 0.19 -21.15
N VAL A 388 -8.31 -0.21 -22.29
CA VAL A 388 -7.58 -0.70 -23.46
C VAL A 388 -8.18 -0.10 -24.72
N LYS A 389 -7.35 0.07 -25.73
CA LYS A 389 -7.79 0.53 -27.05
C LYS A 389 -8.57 -0.56 -27.78
N ASP A 390 -8.10 -1.80 -27.67
CA ASP A 390 -8.79 -2.99 -28.18
C ASP A 390 -8.86 -4.03 -27.05
N ARG A 391 -10.08 -4.48 -26.74
CA ARG A 391 -10.34 -5.46 -25.68
C ARG A 391 -9.97 -6.88 -26.09
N ASP A 392 -10.27 -7.27 -27.32
CA ASP A 392 -10.13 -8.67 -27.76
C ASP A 392 -8.66 -9.04 -27.91
N ASP A 393 -7.89 -8.14 -28.53
CA ASP A 393 -6.44 -8.29 -28.72
C ASP A 393 -5.60 -7.72 -27.54
N ARG A 394 -6.27 -7.13 -26.52
CA ARG A 394 -5.65 -6.44 -25.38
C ARG A 394 -4.60 -5.39 -25.78
N VAL A 395 -4.92 -4.58 -26.78
CA VAL A 395 -4.07 -3.47 -27.22
C VAL A 395 -4.26 -2.29 -26.27
N PHE A 396 -3.19 -1.85 -25.61
CA PHE A 396 -3.23 -0.68 -24.71
C PHE A 396 -3.24 0.65 -25.48
N PHE A 397 -3.75 1.70 -24.83
CA PHE A 397 -3.60 3.07 -25.32
C PHE A 397 -2.13 3.52 -25.24
N GLU A 398 -1.77 4.54 -26.03
CA GLU A 398 -0.47 5.17 -25.92
C GLU A 398 -0.45 6.07 -24.68
N ALA A 399 0.70 6.15 -23.99
CA ALA A 399 0.80 6.97 -22.78
C ALA A 399 0.47 8.46 -23.01
N ALA A 400 0.61 8.94 -24.24
CA ALA A 400 0.25 10.30 -24.64
C ALA A 400 -1.27 10.54 -24.67
N ASP A 401 -2.08 9.48 -24.82
CA ASP A 401 -3.55 9.56 -24.85
C ASP A 401 -4.11 9.89 -23.46
N LYS A 402 -3.41 9.51 -22.38
CA LYS A 402 -3.77 9.86 -20.98
C LYS A 402 -5.21 9.49 -20.62
N VAL A 403 -5.71 8.35 -21.07
CA VAL A 403 -7.11 7.92 -20.86
C VAL A 403 -7.45 7.82 -19.37
N GLY A 404 -6.62 7.15 -18.57
CA GLY A 404 -6.82 7.03 -17.12
C GLY A 404 -6.94 8.40 -16.43
N PRO A 405 -5.97 9.33 -16.63
CA PRO A 405 -6.07 10.71 -16.15
C PRO A 405 -7.32 11.46 -16.62
N GLN A 406 -7.74 11.30 -17.88
CA GLN A 406 -8.95 11.95 -18.41
C GLN A 406 -10.21 11.44 -17.69
N VAL A 407 -10.37 10.12 -17.52
CA VAL A 407 -11.51 9.54 -16.81
C VAL A 407 -11.52 9.94 -15.34
N SER A 408 -10.36 9.92 -14.67
CA SER A 408 -10.21 10.40 -13.29
C SER A 408 -10.61 11.87 -13.14
N ALA A 409 -10.22 12.73 -14.08
CA ALA A 409 -10.61 14.15 -14.08
C ALA A 409 -12.11 14.33 -14.34
N ALA A 410 -12.69 13.59 -15.29
CA ALA A 410 -14.13 13.62 -15.58
C ALA A 410 -14.95 13.17 -14.35
N LEU A 411 -14.51 12.12 -13.66
CA LEU A 411 -15.15 11.64 -12.43
C LEU A 411 -15.04 12.68 -11.29
N ALA A 412 -13.86 13.27 -11.11
CA ALA A 412 -13.64 14.33 -10.11
C ALA A 412 -14.51 15.57 -10.35
N ALA A 413 -14.77 15.93 -11.61
CA ALA A 413 -15.69 17.00 -11.97
C ALA A 413 -17.16 16.72 -11.56
N THR A 414 -17.52 15.46 -11.35
CA THR A 414 -18.82 15.05 -10.82
C THR A 414 -18.84 14.85 -9.30
N GLY A 415 -17.73 15.16 -8.61
CA GLY A 415 -17.63 15.12 -7.16
C GLY A 415 -17.17 13.80 -6.56
N VAL A 416 -16.59 12.87 -7.34
CA VAL A 416 -16.03 11.60 -6.84
C VAL A 416 -14.53 11.53 -7.13
N ILE A 417 -13.73 11.19 -6.13
CA ILE A 417 -12.28 11.02 -6.29
C ILE A 417 -11.97 9.55 -6.52
N ALA A 418 -11.30 9.25 -7.63
CA ALA A 418 -10.65 7.98 -7.90
C ALA A 418 -9.30 8.25 -8.56
N ARG A 419 -8.35 7.33 -8.41
CA ARG A 419 -6.96 7.57 -8.83
C ARG A 419 -6.69 7.02 -10.22
N ALA A 420 -6.14 7.84 -11.12
CA ALA A 420 -5.42 7.33 -12.28
C ALA A 420 -4.10 6.69 -11.82
N MET A 421 -3.99 5.37 -11.96
CA MET A 421 -2.85 4.60 -11.45
C MET A 421 -1.61 4.78 -12.35
N PRO A 422 -0.39 4.66 -11.82
CA PRO A 422 0.82 4.82 -12.62
C PRO A 422 1.03 3.67 -13.62
N GLN A 423 1.75 3.97 -14.71
CA GLN A 423 2.21 3.00 -15.72
C GLN A 423 1.09 2.12 -16.31
N GLY A 424 -0.02 2.77 -16.69
CA GLY A 424 -1.16 2.17 -17.38
C GLY A 424 -2.37 3.11 -17.31
N ASP A 425 -3.36 2.89 -18.18
CA ASP A 425 -4.64 3.58 -18.10
C ASP A 425 -5.59 2.79 -17.22
N ILE A 426 -5.47 3.01 -15.90
CA ILE A 426 -6.23 2.29 -14.89
C ILE A 426 -6.85 3.31 -13.94
N LEU A 427 -8.14 3.16 -13.66
CA LEU A 427 -8.84 3.91 -12.62
C LEU A 427 -8.99 3.03 -11.38
N GLY A 428 -8.39 3.44 -10.27
CA GLY A 428 -8.39 2.69 -9.01
C GLY A 428 -9.29 3.31 -7.93
N PHE A 429 -9.89 2.43 -7.14
CA PHE A 429 -10.78 2.72 -6.02
C PHE A 429 -10.31 1.98 -4.77
N ALA A 430 -10.27 2.69 -3.64
CA ALA A 430 -9.92 2.16 -2.34
C ALA A 430 -10.66 2.90 -1.21
N PRO A 431 -12.01 2.95 -1.25
CA PRO A 431 -12.81 3.80 -0.37
C PRO A 431 -12.63 3.44 1.12
N PRO A 432 -13.02 4.34 2.04
CA PRO A 432 -13.11 4.03 3.46
C PRO A 432 -14.05 2.83 3.71
N PHE A 433 -13.79 2.07 4.77
CA PHE A 433 -14.61 0.90 5.11
C PHE A 433 -16.00 1.28 5.61
N CYS A 434 -16.26 2.54 5.93
CA CYS A 434 -17.58 3.05 6.27
C CYS A 434 -18.42 3.43 5.04
N LEU A 435 -17.92 3.20 3.81
CA LEU A 435 -18.69 3.42 2.59
C LEU A 435 -20.02 2.65 2.67
N THR A 436 -21.11 3.34 2.36
CA THR A 436 -22.45 2.75 2.32
C THR A 436 -22.77 2.18 0.94
N LYS A 437 -23.79 1.31 0.84
CA LYS A 437 -24.27 0.83 -0.48
C LYS A 437 -24.72 1.97 -1.40
N SER A 438 -25.40 2.98 -0.86
CA SER A 438 -25.83 4.14 -1.64
C SER A 438 -24.65 4.98 -2.17
N GLU A 439 -23.58 5.13 -1.38
CA GLU A 439 -22.36 5.79 -1.86
C GLU A 439 -21.63 4.90 -2.89
N ALA A 440 -21.65 3.57 -2.73
CA ALA A 440 -21.13 2.65 -3.74
C ALA A 440 -21.90 2.75 -5.07
N ASP A 441 -23.24 2.84 -5.03
CA ASP A 441 -24.08 3.09 -6.21
C ASP A 441 -23.70 4.41 -6.90
N GLU A 442 -23.47 5.47 -6.12
CA GLU A 442 -23.03 6.76 -6.64
C GLU A 442 -21.67 6.65 -7.34
N VAL A 443 -20.71 5.93 -6.74
CA VAL A 443 -19.39 5.66 -7.35
C VAL A 443 -19.55 4.93 -8.68
N ILE A 444 -20.31 3.83 -8.71
CA ILE A 444 -20.52 3.02 -9.93
C ILE A 444 -21.16 3.86 -11.03
N HIS A 445 -22.26 4.56 -10.71
CA HIS A 445 -23.00 5.37 -11.67
C HIS A 445 -22.17 6.50 -12.26
N LYS A 446 -21.48 7.27 -11.40
CA LYS A 446 -20.66 8.40 -11.86
C LYS A 446 -19.42 7.92 -12.62
N THR A 447 -18.83 6.80 -12.22
CA THR A 447 -17.72 6.18 -12.97
C THR A 447 -18.18 5.77 -14.36
N THR A 448 -19.35 5.13 -14.48
CA THR A 448 -19.92 4.71 -15.77
C THR A 448 -20.11 5.91 -16.70
N LYS A 449 -20.67 7.02 -16.19
CA LYS A 449 -20.82 8.26 -16.97
C LYS A 449 -19.47 8.87 -17.36
N ALA A 450 -18.49 8.87 -16.47
CA ALA A 450 -17.16 9.39 -16.77
C ALA A 450 -16.49 8.58 -17.89
N VAL A 451 -16.57 7.25 -17.82
CA VAL A 451 -16.06 6.34 -18.87
C VAL A 451 -16.76 6.61 -20.21
N GLN A 452 -18.09 6.63 -20.25
CA GLN A 452 -18.86 6.95 -21.46
C GLN A 452 -18.49 8.32 -22.05
N SER A 453 -18.30 9.33 -21.20
CA SER A 453 -17.95 10.68 -21.68
C SER A 453 -16.58 10.77 -22.36
N VAL A 454 -15.63 9.90 -21.98
CA VAL A 454 -14.26 9.91 -22.50
C VAL A 454 -14.07 8.90 -23.62
N LEU A 455 -14.73 7.74 -23.53
CA LEU A 455 -14.47 6.58 -24.39
C LEU A 455 -15.67 6.15 -25.25
N GLY A 456 -16.83 6.80 -25.12
CA GLY A 456 -18.04 6.52 -25.90
C GLY A 456 -18.97 5.53 -25.23
#